data_AF-A0A0Q7ECX7-F1
#
_entry.id   AF-A0A0Q7ECX7-F1
#
_cell.length_a   1.000
_cell.length_b   1.000
_cell.length_c   1.000
_cell.angle_alpha   90.00
_cell.angle_beta   90.00
_cell.angle_gamma   90.00
#
_symmetry.space_group_name_H-M   'P 1'
#
loop_
_entity.id
_entity.type
_entity.pdbx_description
1 polymer ?
#
loop_
_entity_poly.entity_id
_entity_poly.type
_entity_poly.pdbx_seq_one_letter_code
_entity_poly.pdbx_strand_id
1 'polypeptide(L)'
;MTILDGVALTLFFICWLGYGPLLAVLAKRSGSINDDMLVVRRVWMTAMAHREIRLVDSQLMGHTINSGGFFASTNMLLIAAVASILFGGEQAIRGIADVGAETVSMKLLEAKLALVLVCLARGLLDFIWSIRQMNYALALIGAAPELHVEADRVALGEAAAGLLNPALSAFSQGVRGYYFALAAGAWLFGPLWLAGGVIAAFCLLVWRQAASPAARAVRSARRLLEPHLPGR
;
A
#
# COMPACT_ATOMS: atom_id res chain seq x y z
N MET A 1 28.60 0.29 15.20
CA MET A 1 27.96 0.31 13.87
C MET A 1 29.09 0.31 12.87
N THR A 2 29.11 -0.65 11.97
CA THR A 2 30.11 -0.67 10.90
C THR A 2 29.77 0.39 9.86
N ILE A 3 30.74 0.84 9.06
CA ILE A 3 30.47 1.74 7.92
C ILE A 3 29.41 1.11 6.99
N LEU A 4 29.40 -0.22 6.90
CA LEU A 4 28.44 -1.00 6.12
C LEU A 4 26.99 -0.84 6.63
N ASP A 5 26.78 -0.82 7.94
CA ASP A 5 25.45 -0.57 8.54
C ASP A 5 24.93 0.82 8.16
N GLY A 6 25.80 1.83 8.22
CA GLY A 6 25.45 3.21 7.85
C GLY A 6 25.05 3.34 6.38
N VAL A 7 25.81 2.70 5.49
CA VAL A 7 25.51 2.67 4.05
C VAL A 7 24.20 1.92 3.77
N ALA A 8 24.00 0.74 4.38
CA ALA A 8 22.80 -0.05 4.18
C ALA A 8 21.54 0.66 4.70
N LEU A 9 21.62 1.33 5.85
CA LEU A 9 20.52 2.15 6.38
C LEU A 9 20.22 3.35 5.48
N THR A 10 21.25 4.04 5.02
CA THR A 10 21.08 5.19 4.11
C THR A 10 20.39 4.75 2.83
N LEU A 11 20.84 3.65 2.23
CA LEU A 11 20.20 3.03 1.08
C LEU A 11 18.74 2.65 1.39
N PHE A 12 18.48 2.07 2.55
CA PHE A 12 17.13 1.71 2.98
C PHE A 12 16.21 2.93 3.01
N PHE A 13 16.61 4.02 3.65
CA PHE A 13 15.80 5.24 3.73
C PHE A 13 15.61 5.90 2.36
N ILE A 14 16.64 5.91 1.51
CA ILE A 14 16.52 6.40 0.12
C ILE A 14 15.50 5.58 -0.66
N CYS A 15 15.57 4.25 -0.60
CA CYS A 15 14.61 3.38 -1.28
C CYS A 15 13.20 3.52 -0.68
N TRP A 16 13.07 3.58 0.64
CA TRP A 16 11.78 3.63 1.33
C TRP A 16 11.04 4.95 1.10
N LEU A 17 11.71 6.08 1.32
CA LEU A 17 11.14 7.42 1.14
C LEU A 17 11.10 7.83 -0.34
N GLY A 18 12.10 7.44 -1.12
CA GLY A 18 12.24 7.78 -2.53
C GLY A 18 11.35 6.97 -3.48
N TYR A 19 10.81 5.83 -3.04
CA TYR A 19 9.93 5.00 -3.89
C TYR A 19 8.68 5.76 -4.36
N GLY A 20 8.03 6.53 -3.48
CA GLY A 20 6.83 7.29 -3.83
C GLY A 20 7.07 8.33 -4.93
N PRO A 21 8.03 9.27 -4.75
CA PRO A 21 8.43 10.22 -5.77
C PRO A 21 8.88 9.56 -7.08
N LEU A 22 9.67 8.47 -6.99
CA LEU A 22 10.10 7.74 -8.19
C LEU A 22 8.90 7.18 -8.96
N LEU A 23 7.94 6.58 -8.27
CA LEU A 23 6.75 6.03 -8.91
C LEU A 23 5.94 7.13 -9.63
N ALA A 24 5.85 8.33 -9.04
CA ALA A 24 5.18 9.47 -9.66
C ALA A 24 5.91 9.98 -10.93
N VAL A 25 7.25 9.88 -10.98
CA VAL A 25 8.03 10.18 -12.19
C VAL A 25 7.86 9.08 -13.24
N LEU A 26 7.87 7.82 -12.82
CA LEU A 26 7.73 6.66 -13.70
C LEU A 26 6.33 6.62 -14.35
N ALA A 27 5.31 6.91 -13.56
CA ALA A 27 3.92 7.14 -13.99
C ALA A 27 3.85 8.09 -15.20
N LYS A 28 4.54 9.23 -15.13
CA LYS A 28 4.56 10.23 -16.21
C LYS A 28 5.29 9.78 -17.48
N ARG A 29 6.27 8.88 -17.36
CA ARG A 29 7.09 8.43 -18.51
C ARG A 29 6.54 7.19 -19.20
N SER A 30 6.25 6.13 -18.44
CA SER A 30 5.90 4.81 -18.98
C SER A 30 4.50 4.33 -18.60
N GLY A 31 3.77 5.11 -17.80
CA GLY A 31 2.53 4.71 -17.15
C GLY A 31 2.77 3.73 -16.00
N SER A 32 1.95 3.80 -14.96
CA SER A 32 1.88 2.80 -13.90
C SER A 32 0.49 2.13 -13.88
N ILE A 33 0.43 0.89 -13.39
CA ILE A 33 -0.86 0.20 -13.18
C ILE A 33 -1.80 1.03 -12.30
N ASN A 34 -1.27 1.76 -11.32
CA ASN A 34 -2.06 2.63 -10.46
C ASN A 34 -2.71 3.78 -11.22
N ASP A 35 -2.00 4.41 -12.16
CA ASP A 35 -2.58 5.47 -13.02
C ASP A 35 -3.61 4.88 -13.98
N ASP A 36 -3.31 3.73 -14.58
CA ASP A 36 -4.22 3.08 -15.50
C ASP A 36 -5.53 2.69 -14.79
N MET A 37 -5.45 2.28 -13.52
CA MET A 37 -6.60 2.01 -12.66
C MET A 37 -7.43 3.25 -12.29
N LEU A 38 -6.87 4.47 -12.33
CA LEU A 38 -7.64 5.70 -12.07
C LEU A 38 -8.78 5.84 -13.08
N VAL A 39 -8.49 5.54 -14.34
CA VAL A 39 -9.47 5.59 -15.44
C VAL A 39 -10.52 4.51 -15.26
N VAL A 40 -10.10 3.26 -15.02
CA VAL A 40 -11.01 2.13 -14.80
C VAL A 40 -11.99 2.42 -13.66
N ARG A 41 -11.51 2.94 -12.53
CA ARG A 41 -12.35 3.26 -11.37
C ARG A 41 -13.25 4.46 -11.61
N ARG A 42 -12.81 5.46 -12.39
CA ARG A 42 -13.67 6.58 -12.81
C ARG A 42 -14.84 6.07 -13.65
N VAL A 43 -14.57 5.20 -14.61
CA VAL A 43 -15.62 4.58 -15.44
C VAL A 43 -16.55 3.75 -14.58
N TRP A 44 -16.01 2.95 -13.64
CA TRP A 44 -16.83 2.17 -12.71
C TRP A 44 -17.77 3.06 -11.87
N MET A 45 -17.25 4.11 -11.23
CA MET A 45 -18.07 5.00 -10.40
C MET A 45 -19.09 5.79 -11.21
N THR A 46 -18.74 6.20 -12.44
CA THR A 46 -19.68 6.87 -13.35
C THR A 46 -20.81 5.92 -13.77
N ALA A 47 -20.48 4.67 -14.10
CA ALA A 47 -21.49 3.66 -14.42
C ALA A 47 -22.38 3.33 -13.21
N MET A 48 -21.80 3.23 -12.01
CA MET A 48 -22.53 3.00 -10.75
C MET A 48 -23.59 4.09 -10.51
N ALA A 49 -23.28 5.36 -10.78
CA ALA A 49 -24.23 6.47 -10.63
C ALA A 49 -25.45 6.38 -11.59
N HIS A 50 -25.33 5.61 -12.68
CA HIS A 50 -26.40 5.39 -13.66
C HIS A 50 -27.12 4.04 -13.47
N ARG A 51 -26.71 3.20 -12.52
CA ARG A 51 -27.38 1.93 -12.24
C ARG A 51 -28.57 2.13 -11.31
N GLU A 52 -29.66 1.42 -11.61
CA GLU A 52 -30.82 1.28 -10.73
C GLU A 52 -30.47 0.44 -9.50
N ILE A 53 -29.92 -0.75 -9.73
CA ILE A 53 -29.51 -1.70 -8.70
C ILE A 53 -28.00 -1.58 -8.47
N ARG A 54 -27.61 -1.14 -7.29
CA ARG A 54 -26.19 -0.92 -6.89
C ARG A 54 -25.69 -1.93 -5.85
N LEU A 55 -26.45 -3.01 -5.63
CA LEU A 55 -26.09 -4.06 -4.67
C LEU A 55 -24.70 -4.65 -4.98
N VAL A 56 -24.41 -4.88 -6.25
CA VAL A 56 -23.11 -5.42 -6.70
C VAL A 56 -21.97 -4.46 -6.35
N ASP A 57 -22.15 -3.16 -6.59
CA ASP A 57 -21.14 -2.15 -6.32
C ASP A 57 -20.84 -2.04 -4.80
N SER A 58 -21.89 -2.04 -3.99
CA SER A 58 -21.78 -2.07 -2.53
C SER A 58 -21.11 -3.34 -2.00
N GLN A 59 -21.42 -4.51 -2.58
CA GLN A 59 -20.80 -5.79 -2.21
C GLN A 59 -19.30 -5.82 -2.55
N LEU A 60 -18.92 -5.38 -3.76
CA LEU A 60 -17.50 -5.29 -4.17
C LEU A 60 -16.71 -4.36 -3.24
N MET A 61 -17.30 -3.22 -2.87
CA MET A 61 -16.70 -2.32 -1.88
C MET A 61 -16.59 -2.97 -0.51
N GLY A 62 -17.63 -3.66 -0.04
CA GLY A 62 -17.61 -4.40 1.23
C GLY A 62 -16.51 -5.45 1.29
N HIS A 63 -16.30 -6.23 0.21
CA HIS A 63 -15.19 -7.19 0.12
C HIS A 63 -13.83 -6.49 0.18
N THR A 64 -13.69 -5.36 -0.50
CA THR A 64 -12.44 -4.59 -0.51
C THR A 64 -12.13 -4.00 0.87
N ILE A 65 -13.13 -3.46 1.56
CA ILE A 65 -13.01 -2.94 2.94
C ILE A 65 -12.63 -4.07 3.90
N ASN A 66 -13.27 -5.24 3.80
CA ASN A 66 -12.94 -6.40 4.63
C ASN A 66 -11.51 -6.90 4.40
N SER A 67 -11.04 -6.90 3.14
CA SER A 67 -9.64 -7.19 2.83
C SER A 67 -8.70 -6.17 3.47
N GLY A 68 -9.05 -4.88 3.40
CA GLY A 68 -8.42 -3.78 4.16
C GLY A 68 -8.30 -4.08 5.65
N GLY A 69 -9.42 -4.44 6.28
CA GLY A 69 -9.50 -4.78 7.69
C GLY A 69 -8.67 -6.01 8.06
N PHE A 70 -8.66 -7.05 7.23
CA PHE A 70 -7.82 -8.23 7.43
C PHE A 70 -6.34 -7.87 7.47
N PHE A 71 -5.86 -7.11 6.48
CA PHE A 71 -4.47 -6.65 6.47
C PHE A 71 -4.16 -5.77 7.69
N ALA A 72 -5.03 -4.83 8.04
CA ALA A 72 -4.84 -3.99 9.23
C ALA A 72 -4.69 -4.83 10.52
N SER A 73 -5.57 -5.84 10.71
CA SER A 73 -5.51 -6.76 11.85
C SER A 73 -4.23 -7.59 11.86
N THR A 74 -3.82 -8.17 10.72
CA THR A 74 -2.54 -8.87 10.62
C THR A 74 -1.36 -7.94 10.93
N ASN A 75 -1.43 -6.68 10.51
CA ASN A 75 -0.39 -5.70 10.84
C ASN A 75 -0.31 -5.43 12.34
N MET A 76 -1.45 -5.29 13.02
CA MET A 76 -1.49 -5.14 14.49
C MET A 76 -0.88 -6.35 15.20
N LEU A 77 -1.12 -7.57 14.73
CA LEU A 77 -0.50 -8.77 15.27
C LEU A 77 1.02 -8.76 15.10
N LEU A 78 1.53 -8.37 13.93
CA LEU A 78 2.96 -8.24 13.68
C LEU A 78 3.61 -7.15 14.56
N ILE A 79 2.95 -6.00 14.69
CA ILE A 79 3.36 -4.92 15.58
C ILE A 79 3.43 -5.43 17.02
N ALA A 80 2.41 -6.13 17.50
CA ALA A 80 2.38 -6.70 18.83
C ALA A 80 3.52 -7.70 19.04
N ALA A 81 3.76 -8.61 18.09
CA ALA A 81 4.85 -9.58 18.18
C ALA A 81 6.24 -8.91 18.28
N VAL A 82 6.51 -7.93 17.41
CA VAL A 82 7.79 -7.20 17.43
C VAL A 82 7.92 -6.34 18.69
N ALA A 83 6.84 -5.67 19.09
CA ALA A 83 6.81 -4.82 20.28
C ALA A 83 6.99 -5.65 21.57
N SER A 84 6.38 -6.83 21.68
CA SER A 84 6.56 -7.72 22.83
C SER A 84 8.01 -8.13 23.03
N ILE A 85 8.76 -8.31 21.94
CA ILE A 85 10.19 -8.62 22.02
C ILE A 85 10.97 -7.36 22.38
N LEU A 86 10.70 -6.24 21.72
CA LEU A 86 11.39 -4.97 21.93
C LEU A 86 11.23 -4.45 23.38
N PHE A 87 10.05 -4.60 23.96
CA PHE A 87 9.72 -4.14 25.31
C PHE A 87 9.74 -5.27 26.36
N GLY A 88 10.05 -6.51 25.97
CA GLY A 88 10.09 -7.69 26.84
C GLY A 88 11.36 -7.82 27.69
N GLY A 89 12.25 -6.83 27.64
CA GLY A 89 13.51 -6.80 28.38
C GLY A 89 14.62 -7.67 27.77
N GLU A 90 15.74 -7.79 28.48
CA GLU A 90 16.95 -8.43 27.95
C GLU A 90 16.76 -9.90 27.56
N GLN A 91 15.94 -10.66 28.30
CA GLN A 91 15.74 -12.08 28.00
C GLN A 91 15.05 -12.31 26.65
N ALA A 92 14.02 -11.53 26.32
CA ALA A 92 13.30 -11.66 25.05
C ALA A 92 14.21 -11.33 23.85
N ILE A 93 15.05 -10.30 24.00
CA ILE A 93 15.98 -9.87 22.95
C ILE A 93 17.16 -10.82 22.81
N ARG A 94 17.67 -11.39 23.90
CA ARG A 94 18.70 -12.45 23.86
C ARG A 94 18.21 -13.68 23.10
N GLY A 95 16.93 -14.07 23.26
CA GLY A 95 16.35 -15.16 22.48
C GLY A 95 16.39 -14.93 20.96
N ILE A 96 16.30 -13.68 20.49
CA ILE A 96 16.52 -13.35 19.08
C ILE A 96 18.02 -13.32 18.74
N ALA A 97 18.85 -12.79 19.63
CA ALA A 97 20.29 -12.72 19.41
C ALA A 97 20.91 -14.10 19.16
N ASP A 98 20.41 -15.14 19.85
CA ASP A 98 20.85 -16.53 19.66
C ASP A 98 20.46 -17.12 18.28
N VAL A 99 19.41 -16.58 17.64
CA VAL A 99 19.00 -16.94 16.27
C VAL A 99 19.70 -16.07 15.23
N GLY A 100 20.16 -14.88 15.62
CA GLY A 100 20.88 -13.95 14.77
C GLY A 100 22.26 -14.50 14.37
N ALA A 101 22.66 -14.24 13.13
CA ALA A 101 23.95 -14.70 12.62
C ALA A 101 25.17 -13.93 13.18
N GLU A 102 24.94 -12.83 13.90
CA GLU A 102 25.99 -11.92 14.38
C GLU A 102 25.83 -11.59 15.86
N THR A 103 26.95 -11.53 16.58
CA THR A 103 27.02 -11.02 17.96
C THR A 103 26.99 -9.49 17.97
N VAL A 104 25.78 -8.93 17.97
CA VAL A 104 25.54 -7.48 18.00
C VAL A 104 25.20 -6.96 19.39
N SER A 105 25.46 -5.68 19.64
CA SER A 105 25.09 -5.04 20.90
C SER A 105 23.57 -4.99 21.06
N MET A 106 23.10 -5.11 22.31
CA MET A 106 21.69 -5.03 22.67
C MET A 106 20.99 -3.80 22.07
N LYS A 107 21.61 -2.62 22.19
CA LYS A 107 21.10 -1.36 21.62
C LYS A 107 20.91 -1.41 20.10
N LEU A 108 21.80 -2.12 19.38
CA LEU A 108 21.68 -2.24 17.94
C LEU A 108 20.54 -3.18 17.56
N LEU A 109 20.33 -4.26 18.32
CA LEU A 109 19.20 -5.17 18.10
C LEU A 109 17.85 -4.48 18.37
N GLU A 110 17.76 -3.67 19.42
CA GLU A 110 16.61 -2.78 19.67
C GLU A 110 16.35 -1.85 18.47
N ALA A 111 17.39 -1.22 17.93
CA ALA A 111 17.27 -0.35 16.76
C ALA A 111 16.79 -1.11 15.50
N LYS A 112 17.25 -2.35 15.28
CA LYS A 112 16.79 -3.21 14.19
C LYS A 112 15.29 -3.50 14.30
N LEU A 113 14.83 -3.91 15.48
CA LEU A 113 13.41 -4.18 15.74
C LEU A 113 12.56 -2.90 15.68
N ALA A 114 13.06 -1.78 16.18
CA ALA A 114 12.40 -0.48 16.08
C ALA A 114 12.19 -0.06 14.62
N LEU A 115 13.16 -0.30 13.72
CA LEU A 115 13.00 -0.02 12.29
C LEU A 115 11.86 -0.83 11.66
N VAL A 116 11.76 -2.12 11.99
CA VAL A 116 10.64 -2.98 11.57
C VAL A 116 9.32 -2.43 12.08
N LEU A 117 9.26 -2.08 13.37
CA LEU A 117 8.07 -1.53 14.02
C LEU A 117 7.60 -0.24 13.36
N VAL A 118 8.53 0.67 13.04
CA VAL A 118 8.23 1.94 12.34
C VAL A 118 7.66 1.68 10.95
N CYS A 119 8.20 0.72 10.20
CA CYS A 119 7.68 0.34 8.88
C CYS A 119 6.25 -0.22 8.97
N LEU A 120 6.00 -1.11 9.93
CA LEU A 120 4.68 -1.69 10.17
C LEU A 120 3.68 -0.62 10.63
N ALA A 121 4.07 0.24 11.57
CA ALA A 121 3.23 1.34 12.06
C ALA A 121 2.86 2.31 10.93
N ARG A 122 3.82 2.70 10.09
CA ARG A 122 3.56 3.53 8.90
C ARG A 122 2.54 2.85 7.98
N GLY A 123 2.69 1.54 7.72
CA GLY A 123 1.73 0.78 6.92
C GLY A 123 0.35 0.65 7.56
N LEU A 124 0.27 0.55 8.89
CA LEU A 124 -0.99 0.48 9.62
C LEU A 124 -1.78 1.78 9.47
N LEU A 125 -1.11 2.93 9.59
CA LEU A 125 -1.73 4.23 9.38
C LEU A 125 -2.28 4.38 7.96
N ASP A 126 -1.58 3.87 6.94
CA ASP A 126 -2.08 3.83 5.57
C ASP A 126 -3.34 2.96 5.43
N PHE A 127 -3.37 1.78 6.06
CA PHE A 127 -4.56 0.92 6.05
C PHE A 127 -5.75 1.58 6.73
N ILE A 128 -5.56 2.21 7.90
CA ILE A 128 -6.62 2.94 8.61
C ILE A 128 -7.17 4.06 7.72
N TRP A 129 -6.27 4.87 7.12
CA TRP A 129 -6.66 5.96 6.23
C TRP A 129 -7.37 5.45 4.98
N SER A 130 -6.92 4.34 4.42
CA SER A 130 -7.54 3.69 3.28
C SER A 130 -8.97 3.21 3.57
N ILE A 131 -9.17 2.46 4.66
CA ILE A 131 -10.48 1.95 5.08
C ILE A 131 -11.45 3.10 5.33
N ARG A 132 -10.99 4.18 5.99
CA ARG A 132 -11.81 5.36 6.24
C ARG A 132 -12.31 6.01 4.94
N GLN A 133 -11.42 6.20 3.96
CA GLN A 133 -11.81 6.75 2.65
C GLN A 133 -12.70 5.80 1.85
N MET A 134 -12.47 4.48 1.92
CA MET A 134 -13.36 3.51 1.27
C MET A 134 -14.77 3.56 1.87
N ASN A 135 -14.92 3.76 3.18
CA ASN A 135 -16.22 3.95 3.82
C ASN A 135 -16.90 5.25 3.35
N TYR A 136 -16.14 6.31 3.08
CA TYR A 136 -16.69 7.53 2.47
C TYR A 136 -17.17 7.30 1.03
N ALA A 137 -16.41 6.56 0.23
CA ALA A 137 -16.86 6.16 -1.11
C ALA A 137 -18.11 5.27 -1.05
N LEU A 138 -18.18 4.35 -0.08
CA LEU A 138 -19.37 3.51 0.14
C LEU A 138 -20.61 4.34 0.52
N ALA A 139 -20.44 5.37 1.36
CA ALA A 139 -21.52 6.30 1.69
C ALA A 139 -22.02 7.05 0.43
N LEU A 140 -21.13 7.47 -0.47
CA LEU A 140 -21.53 8.08 -1.75
C LEU A 140 -22.26 7.10 -2.67
N ILE A 141 -21.88 5.82 -2.70
CA ILE A 141 -22.61 4.78 -3.45
C ILE A 141 -24.03 4.64 -2.89
N GLY A 142 -24.18 4.61 -1.57
CA GLY A 142 -25.48 4.55 -0.90
C GLY A 142 -26.34 5.81 -1.10
N ALA A 143 -25.70 6.98 -1.20
CA ALA A 143 -26.38 8.26 -1.43
C ALA A 143 -26.67 8.58 -2.90
N ALA A 144 -26.28 7.70 -3.84
CA ALA A 144 -26.48 7.98 -5.26
C ALA A 144 -27.98 8.11 -5.59
N PRO A 145 -28.38 9.06 -6.45
CA PRO A 145 -29.78 9.39 -6.70
C PRO A 145 -30.47 8.27 -7.50
N GLU A 146 -31.72 7.96 -7.18
CA GLU A 146 -32.55 7.03 -7.97
C GLU A 146 -32.72 7.52 -9.41
N LEU A 147 -32.93 6.61 -10.37
CA LEU A 147 -32.92 6.92 -11.82
C LEU A 147 -33.85 8.07 -12.24
N HIS A 148 -35.00 8.19 -11.56
CA HIS A 148 -36.02 9.18 -11.87
C HIS A 148 -35.76 10.56 -11.22
N VAL A 149 -34.74 10.68 -10.37
CA VAL A 149 -34.35 11.94 -9.76
C VAL A 149 -33.33 12.63 -10.67
N GLU A 150 -33.60 13.90 -10.99
CA GLU A 150 -32.69 14.73 -11.75
C GLU A 150 -31.46 15.09 -10.90
N ALA A 151 -30.29 14.67 -11.37
CA ALA A 151 -29.03 14.85 -10.67
C ALA A 151 -27.86 14.73 -11.66
N ASP A 152 -26.77 15.44 -11.38
CA ASP A 152 -25.54 15.30 -12.14
C ASP A 152 -24.79 14.02 -11.73
N ARG A 153 -25.18 12.90 -12.35
CA ARG A 153 -24.62 11.57 -12.11
C ARG A 153 -23.16 11.46 -12.53
N VAL A 154 -22.75 12.23 -13.53
CA VAL A 154 -21.36 12.24 -14.01
C VAL A 154 -20.47 12.90 -12.96
N ALA A 155 -20.85 14.10 -12.49
CA ALA A 155 -20.13 14.77 -11.41
C ALA A 155 -20.10 13.94 -10.12
N LEU A 156 -21.19 13.24 -9.78
CA LEU A 156 -21.21 12.33 -8.64
C LEU A 156 -20.24 11.15 -8.82
N GLY A 157 -20.24 10.53 -10.00
CA GLY A 157 -19.31 9.44 -10.33
C GLY A 157 -17.85 9.89 -10.24
N GLU A 158 -17.54 11.11 -10.68
CA GLU A 158 -16.21 11.71 -10.54
C GLU A 158 -15.83 11.97 -9.08
N ALA A 159 -16.75 12.52 -8.28
CA ALA A 159 -16.54 12.74 -6.86
C ALA A 159 -16.29 11.42 -6.11
N ALA A 160 -17.08 10.38 -6.41
CA ALA A 160 -16.89 9.05 -5.85
C ALA A 160 -15.55 8.42 -6.26
N ALA A 161 -15.15 8.56 -7.52
CA ALA A 161 -13.82 8.14 -7.98
C ALA A 161 -12.69 8.93 -7.30
N GLY A 162 -12.91 10.21 -7.01
CA GLY A 162 -12.01 11.09 -6.28
C GLY A 162 -11.77 10.65 -4.83
N LEU A 163 -12.71 9.93 -4.21
CA LEU A 163 -12.50 9.30 -2.90
C LEU A 163 -11.90 7.89 -3.02
N LEU A 164 -12.39 7.09 -3.97
CA LEU A 164 -11.98 5.70 -4.12
C LEU A 164 -10.51 5.56 -4.55
N ASN A 165 -10.04 6.43 -5.45
CA ASN A 165 -8.68 6.35 -5.99
C ASN A 165 -7.61 6.60 -4.92
N PRO A 166 -7.66 7.68 -4.13
CA PRO A 166 -6.74 7.87 -3.00
C PRO A 166 -6.88 6.77 -1.94
N ALA A 167 -8.09 6.24 -1.70
CA ALA A 167 -8.30 5.13 -0.77
C ALA A 167 -7.49 3.90 -1.17
N LEU A 168 -7.60 3.45 -2.42
CA LEU A 168 -6.89 2.26 -2.92
C LEU A 168 -5.39 2.51 -3.14
N SER A 169 -4.99 3.76 -3.38
CA SER A 169 -3.59 4.16 -3.33
C SER A 169 -3.02 4.01 -1.91
N ALA A 170 -3.72 4.49 -0.89
CA ALA A 170 -3.33 4.30 0.50
C ALA A 170 -3.28 2.81 0.88
N PHE A 171 -4.23 1.99 0.43
CA PHE A 171 -4.18 0.53 0.62
C PHE A 171 -2.87 -0.06 0.07
N SER A 172 -2.50 0.32 -1.16
CA SER A 172 -1.26 -0.12 -1.79
C SER A 172 -0.01 0.35 -1.04
N GLN A 173 -0.05 1.54 -0.44
CA GLN A 173 1.02 2.05 0.42
C GLN A 173 1.14 1.26 1.73
N GLY A 174 0.01 0.86 2.32
CA GLY A 174 -0.03 -0.04 3.47
C GLY A 174 0.63 -1.39 3.16
N VAL A 175 0.27 -2.01 2.04
CA VAL A 175 0.87 -3.27 1.57
C VAL A 175 2.38 -3.12 1.33
N ARG A 176 2.80 -1.99 0.76
CA ARG A 176 4.22 -1.65 0.59
C ARG A 176 4.97 -1.61 1.93
N GLY A 177 4.32 -1.18 3.00
CA GLY A 177 4.85 -1.21 4.37
C GLY A 177 5.40 -2.59 4.76
N TYR A 178 4.72 -3.68 4.39
CA TYR A 178 5.21 -5.04 4.67
C TYR A 178 6.48 -5.41 3.93
N TYR A 179 6.63 -4.98 2.67
CA TYR A 179 7.84 -5.25 1.89
C TYR A 179 9.06 -4.58 2.54
N PHE A 180 8.91 -3.34 3.00
CA PHE A 180 9.99 -2.63 3.70
C PHE A 180 10.19 -3.14 5.13
N ALA A 181 9.14 -3.55 5.84
CA ALA A 181 9.28 -4.20 7.15
C ALA A 181 10.02 -5.54 7.05
N LEU A 182 9.76 -6.32 5.98
CA LEU A 182 10.48 -7.56 5.70
C LEU A 182 11.96 -7.28 5.37
N ALA A 183 12.24 -6.29 4.53
CA ALA A 183 13.61 -5.86 4.24
C ALA A 183 14.34 -5.36 5.50
N ALA A 184 13.66 -4.61 6.36
CA ALA A 184 14.19 -4.19 7.66
C ALA A 184 14.44 -5.39 8.59
N GLY A 185 13.56 -6.40 8.59
CA GLY A 185 13.72 -7.64 9.34
C GLY A 185 14.94 -8.45 8.89
N ALA A 186 15.27 -8.41 7.59
CA ALA A 186 16.48 -9.05 7.06
C ALA A 186 17.77 -8.47 7.68
N TRP A 187 17.74 -7.24 8.20
CA TRP A 187 18.87 -6.65 8.92
C TRP A 187 19.29 -7.44 10.16
N LEU A 188 18.41 -8.28 10.72
CA LEU A 188 18.76 -9.19 11.81
C LEU A 188 19.90 -10.15 11.43
N PHE A 189 20.03 -10.50 10.15
CA PHE A 189 21.11 -11.36 9.64
C PHE A 189 22.37 -10.60 9.21
N GLY A 190 22.35 -9.27 9.27
CA GLY A 190 23.49 -8.41 8.96
C GLY A 190 23.16 -7.31 7.93
N PRO A 191 24.04 -6.31 7.78
CA PRO A 191 23.79 -5.16 6.90
C PRO A 191 23.75 -5.49 5.40
N LEU A 192 24.41 -6.57 4.95
CA LEU A 192 24.29 -7.05 3.56
C LEU A 192 22.87 -7.55 3.24
N TRP A 193 22.23 -8.23 4.19
CA TRP A 193 20.86 -8.72 4.04
C TRP A 193 19.83 -7.59 4.02
N LEU A 194 20.07 -6.51 4.78
CA LEU A 194 19.29 -5.28 4.69
C LEU A 194 19.41 -4.66 3.29
N ALA A 195 20.64 -4.48 2.79
CA ALA A 195 20.89 -3.87 1.49
C ALA A 195 20.29 -4.71 0.35
N GLY A 196 20.53 -6.02 0.35
CA GLY A 196 19.95 -6.94 -0.63
C GLY A 196 18.42 -7.00 -0.55
N GLY A 197 17.87 -7.07 0.67
CA GLY A 197 16.44 -7.11 0.91
C GLY A 197 15.73 -5.85 0.43
N VAL A 198 16.28 -4.65 0.69
CA VAL A 198 15.66 -3.40 0.25
C VAL A 198 15.76 -3.19 -1.25
N ILE A 199 16.89 -3.54 -1.88
CA ILE A 199 17.01 -3.51 -3.34
C ILE A 199 16.02 -4.47 -3.98
N ALA A 200 15.93 -5.71 -3.49
CA ALA A 200 15.00 -6.71 -4.01
C ALA A 200 13.54 -6.25 -3.87
N ALA A 201 13.14 -5.75 -2.69
CA ALA A 201 11.81 -5.20 -2.46
C ALA A 201 11.52 -4.03 -3.41
N PHE A 202 12.44 -3.09 -3.54
CA PHE A 202 12.31 -1.92 -4.41
C PHE A 202 12.14 -2.31 -5.87
N CYS A 203 13.05 -3.14 -6.40
CA CYS A 203 13.01 -3.63 -7.78
C CYS A 203 11.72 -4.41 -8.07
N LEU A 204 11.30 -5.30 -7.15
CA LEU A 204 10.07 -6.07 -7.28
C LEU A 204 8.84 -5.15 -7.37
N LEU A 205 8.77 -4.15 -6.49
CA LEU A 205 7.65 -3.21 -6.45
C LEU A 205 7.59 -2.35 -7.73
N VAL A 206 8.73 -1.84 -8.20
CA VAL A 206 8.82 -1.09 -9.47
C VAL A 206 8.38 -1.96 -10.65
N TRP A 207 8.89 -3.19 -10.74
CA TRP A 207 8.52 -4.13 -11.80
C TRP A 207 7.01 -4.43 -11.78
N ARG A 208 6.43 -4.66 -10.58
CA ARG A 208 5.00 -4.92 -10.42
C ARG A 208 4.14 -3.76 -10.90
N GLN A 209 4.58 -2.53 -10.67
CA GLN A 209 3.85 -1.32 -11.07
C GLN A 209 3.96 -1.02 -12.57
N ALA A 210 5.11 -1.26 -13.19
CA ALA A 210 5.37 -0.82 -14.56
C ALA A 210 5.21 -1.91 -15.63
N ALA A 211 5.64 -3.14 -15.33
CA ALA A 211 5.88 -4.16 -16.36
C ALA A 211 5.22 -5.52 -16.07
N SER A 212 4.45 -5.66 -14.99
CA SER A 212 3.76 -6.91 -14.68
C SER A 212 2.73 -7.29 -15.76
N PRO A 213 2.40 -8.59 -15.92
CA PRO A 213 1.30 -9.02 -16.78
C PRO A 213 -0.02 -8.32 -16.44
N ALA A 214 -0.28 -8.09 -15.15
CA ALA A 214 -1.43 -7.33 -14.68
C ALA A 214 -1.39 -5.88 -15.16
N ALA A 215 -0.24 -5.20 -15.07
CA ALA A 215 -0.08 -3.83 -15.57
C ALA A 215 -0.37 -3.75 -17.08
N ARG A 216 0.09 -4.72 -17.87
CA ARG A 216 -0.22 -4.80 -19.30
C ARG A 216 -1.72 -5.02 -19.56
N ALA A 217 -2.35 -5.93 -18.82
CA ALA A 217 -3.78 -6.22 -18.97
C ALA A 217 -4.66 -5.01 -18.63
N VAL A 218 -4.37 -4.33 -17.52
CA VAL A 218 -5.09 -3.11 -17.11
C VAL A 218 -4.89 -1.98 -18.13
N ARG A 219 -3.67 -1.82 -18.67
CA ARG A 219 -3.40 -0.83 -19.72
C ARG A 219 -4.21 -1.10 -21.00
N SER A 220 -4.35 -2.37 -21.38
CA SER A 220 -5.23 -2.76 -22.49
C SER A 220 -6.69 -2.43 -22.17
N ALA A 221 -7.16 -2.75 -20.97
CA ALA A 221 -8.53 -2.42 -20.54
C ALA A 221 -8.79 -0.91 -20.55
N ARG A 222 -7.84 -0.10 -20.05
CA ARG A 222 -7.92 1.37 -20.10
C ARG A 222 -8.11 1.87 -21.53
N ARG A 223 -7.33 1.39 -22.49
CA ARG A 223 -7.44 1.80 -23.91
C ARG A 223 -8.82 1.51 -24.52
N LEU A 224 -9.48 0.45 -24.06
CA LEU A 224 -10.83 0.10 -24.50
C LEU A 224 -11.92 0.97 -23.84
N LEU A 225 -11.64 1.48 -22.63
CA LEU A 225 -12.57 2.31 -21.87
C LEU A 225 -12.45 3.81 -22.18
N GLU A 226 -11.26 4.29 -22.57
CA GLU A 226 -11.00 5.70 -22.91
C GLU A 226 -11.91 6.31 -23.99
N PRO A 227 -12.32 5.61 -25.08
CA PRO A 227 -13.21 6.17 -26.09
C PRO A 227 -14.61 6.56 -25.57
N HIS A 228 -14.99 6.08 -24.38
CA HIS A 228 -16.33 6.24 -23.82
C HIS A 228 -16.42 7.30 -22.71
N LEU A 229 -15.34 8.04 -22.44
CA LEU A 229 -15.36 9.14 -21.48
C LEU A 229 -15.83 10.42 -22.18
N PRO A 230 -16.86 11.12 -21.67
CA PRO A 230 -17.20 12.44 -22.20
C PRO A 230 -15.97 13.35 -22.11
N GLY A 231 -15.74 14.11 -23.19
CA GLY A 231 -14.63 15.06 -23.29
C GLY A 231 -14.60 15.99 -22.09
N ARG A 232 -13.40 16.25 -21.58
CA ARG A 232 -13.14 17.21 -20.51
C ARG A 232 -13.69 18.59 -20.83
#